data_AF-A0AAD9Q9A7-F1
#
_entry.id   AF-A0AAD9Q9A7-F1
#
_cell.length_a   1.000
_cell.length_b   1.000
_cell.length_c   1.000
_cell.angle_alpha   90.00
_cell.angle_beta   90.00
_cell.angle_gamma   90.00
#
_symmetry.space_group_name_H-M   'P 1'
#
loop_
_entity.id
_entity.type
_entity.pdbx_description
1 polymer ?
#
loop_
_entity_poly.entity_id
_entity_poly.type
_entity_poly.pdbx_seq_one_letter_code
_entity_poly.pdbx_strand_id
1 'polypeptide(L)'
;MSNGGPFRLHLYNEGIFTLVHLKMLTKNSYECILQPKQIHEIKDFLLTARRKDAKSVKIKKIKDTVKFKVRCSRYLYTLVINDKEKADKLKQSLPPGIYYLIY
;
A
#
# COMPACT_ATOMS: atom_id res chain seq x y z
N MET A 1 1.92 -29.93 30.08
CA MET A 1 1.52 -28.98 29.03
C MET A 1 2.41 -27.74 29.08
N SER A 2 2.92 -27.33 27.91
CA SER A 2 3.41 -25.98 27.56
C SER A 2 4.68 -25.44 28.23
N ASN A 3 5.83 -25.79 27.67
CA ASN A 3 7.10 -25.05 27.79
C ASN A 3 7.18 -23.94 26.72
N GLY A 4 7.79 -22.79 27.03
CA GLY A 4 8.29 -21.85 26.00
C GLY A 4 8.30 -20.38 26.43
N GLY A 5 9.46 -19.88 26.87
CA GLY A 5 9.67 -18.58 27.53
C GLY A 5 9.63 -17.31 26.65
N PRO A 6 10.04 -16.14 27.20
CA PRO A 6 9.93 -14.86 26.51
C PRO A 6 11.03 -14.75 25.46
N PHE A 7 10.65 -14.38 24.24
CA PHE A 7 11.60 -14.21 23.13
C PHE A 7 12.62 -13.11 23.46
N ARG A 8 13.85 -13.58 23.70
CA ARG A 8 15.08 -12.82 23.93
C ARG A 8 15.46 -12.07 22.65
N LEU A 9 15.27 -10.75 22.60
CA LEU A 9 15.93 -9.89 21.62
C LEU A 9 17.43 -9.89 21.93
N HIS A 10 18.21 -10.63 21.15
CA HIS A 10 19.66 -10.50 21.17
C HIS A 10 20.05 -9.18 20.50
N LEU A 11 20.56 -8.28 21.35
CA LEU A 11 21.35 -7.11 20.99
C LEU A 11 22.51 -7.53 20.07
N TYR A 12 22.53 -7.01 18.85
CA TYR A 12 23.78 -6.80 18.11
C TYR A 12 24.13 -5.31 18.25
N ASN A 13 25.12 -5.02 19.08
CA ASN A 13 26.01 -3.86 18.95
C ASN A 13 26.70 -4.00 17.57
N GLU A 14 26.72 -3.02 16.68
CA GLU A 14 27.23 -1.66 16.83
C GLU A 14 26.25 -0.61 16.28
N GLY A 15 26.22 0.56 16.91
CA GLY A 15 25.26 1.62 16.68
C GLY A 15 25.22 2.22 15.27
N ILE A 16 24.10 2.92 15.02
CA ILE A 16 23.76 3.84 13.91
C ILE A 16 22.70 3.34 12.91
N PHE A 17 22.40 2.04 12.78
CA PHE A 17 21.44 1.64 11.72
C PHE A 17 19.95 1.82 12.07
N THR A 18 19.56 1.91 13.35
CA THR A 18 18.15 1.81 13.76
C THR A 18 17.42 3.14 13.98
N LEU A 19 18.10 4.29 14.03
CA LEU A 19 17.45 5.57 14.38
C LEU A 19 17.19 6.51 13.21
N VAL A 20 17.76 6.26 12.03
CA VAL A 20 17.53 7.08 10.82
C VAL A 20 16.49 6.45 9.89
N HIS A 21 16.27 5.13 9.94
CA HIS A 21 15.31 4.46 9.05
C HIS A 21 13.83 4.62 9.47
N LEU A 22 13.55 5.15 10.68
CA LEU A 22 12.18 5.33 11.17
C LEU A 22 11.68 6.79 11.15
N LYS A 23 12.49 7.74 10.66
CA LYS A 23 12.11 9.17 10.59
C LYS A 23 11.56 9.65 9.25
N MET A 24 11.32 8.75 8.29
CA MET A 24 10.67 9.06 7.00
C MET A 24 9.41 8.23 6.73
N LEU A 25 8.57 8.03 7.74
CA LEU A 25 7.14 7.79 7.50
C LEU A 25 6.36 8.87 8.24
N THR A 26 6.15 9.97 7.51
CA THR A 26 5.30 11.11 7.88
C THR A 26 4.09 10.66 8.69
N LYS A 27 3.84 11.32 9.83
CA LYS A 27 2.79 11.07 10.83
C LYS A 27 1.32 11.09 10.32
N ASN A 28 1.07 10.97 9.02
CA ASN A 28 -0.23 11.13 8.37
C ASN A 28 -0.72 9.88 7.60
N SER A 29 0.00 8.75 7.62
CA SER A 29 -0.35 7.59 6.77
C SER A 29 -1.10 6.45 7.47
N TYR A 30 -1.18 6.44 8.80
CA TYR A 30 -1.74 5.32 9.57
C TYR A 30 -3.13 5.56 10.17
N GLU A 31 -3.55 6.81 10.44
CA GLU A 31 -4.87 7.07 11.05
C GLU A 31 -6.07 6.74 10.15
N CYS A 32 -5.89 6.81 8.83
CA CYS A 32 -6.97 6.61 7.88
C CYS A 32 -6.95 5.21 7.23
N ILE A 33 -6.27 4.25 7.89
CA ILE A 33 -6.32 2.81 7.59
C ILE A 33 -7.55 2.14 8.21
N LEU A 34 -8.21 2.80 9.18
CA LEU A 34 -9.31 2.23 9.96
C LEU A 34 -10.53 1.80 9.14
N GLN A 35 -10.64 2.19 7.86
CA GLN A 35 -11.69 1.71 6.96
C GLN A 35 -11.10 1.39 5.57
N PRO A 36 -10.59 0.17 5.32
CA PRO A 36 -10.26 -0.27 3.97
C PRO A 36 -11.55 -0.56 3.19
N LYS A 37 -11.63 -0.14 1.93
CA LYS A 37 -12.74 -0.46 1.03
C LYS A 37 -12.23 -1.23 -0.18
N GLN A 38 -12.89 -2.31 -0.53
CA GLN A 38 -12.57 -3.08 -1.73
C GLN A 38 -13.41 -2.57 -2.90
N ILE A 39 -12.76 -2.31 -4.03
CA ILE A 39 -13.40 -2.03 -5.32
C ILE A 39 -13.33 -3.30 -6.15
N HIS A 40 -14.46 -3.67 -6.76
CA HIS A 40 -14.59 -4.88 -7.57
C HIS A 40 -14.46 -4.57 -9.07
N GLU A 41 -14.94 -3.41 -9.50
CA GLU A 41 -14.91 -3.00 -10.90
C GLU A 41 -13.76 -2.04 -11.22
N ILE A 42 -13.17 -2.23 -12.41
CA ILE A 42 -12.11 -1.36 -12.93
C ILE A 42 -12.64 0.07 -13.17
N LYS A 43 -13.91 0.21 -13.58
CA LYS A 43 -14.53 1.52 -13.83
C LYS A 43 -14.53 2.40 -12.58
N ASP A 44 -14.99 1.84 -11.46
CA ASP A 44 -15.02 2.52 -10.16
C ASP A 44 -13.62 2.88 -9.66
N PHE A 45 -12.63 2.01 -9.94
CA PHE A 45 -11.25 2.29 -9.62
C PHE A 45 -10.71 3.50 -10.39
N LEU A 46 -10.94 3.58 -11.71
CA LEU A 46 -10.50 4.71 -12.53
C LEU A 46 -11.19 6.01 -12.12
N LEU A 47 -12.48 5.95 -11.76
CA LEU A 47 -13.20 7.09 -11.19
C LEU A 47 -12.58 7.53 -9.86
N THR A 48 -12.26 6.58 -8.98
CA THR A 48 -11.65 6.86 -7.68
C THR A 48 -10.26 7.46 -7.82
N ALA A 49 -9.45 6.94 -8.74
CA ALA A 49 -8.11 7.47 -9.03
C ALA A 49 -8.19 8.93 -9.51
N ARG A 50 -9.13 9.28 -10.39
CA ARG A 50 -9.25 10.66 -10.91
C ARG A 50 -9.82 11.68 -9.93
N ARG A 51 -10.27 11.27 -8.74
CA ARG A 51 -10.84 12.23 -7.77
C ARG A 51 -9.76 13.17 -7.22
N LYS A 52 -10.15 14.41 -6.92
CA LYS A 52 -9.27 15.45 -6.35
C LYS A 52 -8.66 15.06 -4.99
N ASP A 53 -9.29 14.13 -4.26
CA ASP A 53 -8.83 13.66 -2.95
C ASP A 53 -7.87 12.46 -3.02
N ALA A 54 -7.64 11.90 -4.21
CA ALA A 54 -6.67 10.83 -4.42
C ALA A 54 -5.25 11.40 -4.39
N LYS A 55 -4.45 10.98 -3.40
CA LYS A 55 -3.09 11.49 -3.18
C LYS A 55 -2.02 10.62 -3.82
N SER A 56 -2.18 9.30 -3.72
CA SER A 56 -1.20 8.34 -4.25
C SER A 56 -1.82 6.97 -4.49
N VAL A 57 -1.19 6.20 -5.38
CA VAL A 57 -1.53 4.81 -5.65
C VAL A 57 -0.36 3.92 -5.29
N LYS A 58 -0.57 2.94 -4.40
CA LYS A 58 0.43 1.91 -4.09
C LYS A 58 0.07 0.63 -4.84
N ILE A 59 0.93 0.18 -5.74
CA ILE A 59 0.74 -1.04 -6.52
C ILE A 59 1.55 -2.15 -5.85
N LYS A 60 0.86 -3.12 -5.23
CA LYS A 60 1.49 -4.33 -4.70
C LYS A 60 1.53 -5.40 -5.76
N LYS A 61 2.72 -5.89 -6.11
CA LYS A 61 2.80 -7.14 -6.87
C LYS A 61 2.88 -8.32 -5.90
N ILE A 62 1.97 -9.27 -6.05
CA ILE A 62 1.96 -10.57 -5.38
C ILE A 62 2.05 -11.61 -6.51
N LYS A 63 2.55 -12.82 -6.21
CA LYS A 63 2.90 -13.86 -7.20
C LYS A 63 1.95 -13.92 -8.40
N ASP A 64 0.65 -14.07 -8.16
CA ASP A 64 -0.39 -14.17 -9.20
C ASP A 64 -1.50 -13.13 -9.00
N THR A 65 -1.22 -12.04 -8.29
CA THR A 65 -2.23 -11.03 -8.01
C THR A 65 -1.58 -9.67 -7.84
N VAL A 66 -2.14 -8.66 -8.47
CA VAL A 66 -1.73 -7.27 -8.30
C VAL A 66 -2.80 -6.53 -7.51
N LYS A 67 -2.39 -5.81 -6.47
CA LYS A 67 -3.31 -4.98 -5.66
C LYS A 67 -3.02 -3.51 -5.89
N PHE A 68 -3.97 -2.79 -6.48
CA PHE A 68 -3.90 -1.35 -6.63
C PHE A 68 -4.56 -0.69 -5.43
N LYS A 69 -3.78 0.05 -4.63
CA LYS A 69 -4.25 0.69 -3.40
C LYS A 69 -4.25 2.21 -3.54
N VAL A 70 -5.42 2.82 -3.70
CA VAL A 70 -5.56 4.29 -3.79
C VAL A 70 -5.72 4.88 -2.40
N ARG A 71 -4.83 5.80 -2.04
CA ARG A 71 -4.92 6.61 -0.82
C ARG A 71 -5.80 7.82 -1.09
N CYS A 72 -7.02 7.80 -0.57
CA CYS A 72 -7.90 8.97 -0.57
C CYS A 72 -7.84 9.68 0.79
N SER A 73 -8.63 10.74 0.98
CA SER A 73 -8.67 11.46 2.27
C SER A 73 -9.11 10.55 3.43
N ARG A 74 -10.24 9.86 3.29
CA ARG A 74 -10.82 9.04 4.37
C ARG A 74 -10.47 7.55 4.28
N TYR A 75 -10.58 6.98 3.08
CA TYR A 75 -10.48 5.54 2.86
C TYR A 75 -9.22 5.14 2.09
N LEU A 76 -8.78 3.91 2.31
CA LEU A 76 -7.86 3.21 1.41
C LEU A 76 -8.68 2.29 0.50
N TYR A 77 -8.72 2.60 -0.78
CA TYR A 77 -9.42 1.76 -1.75
C TYR A 77 -8.46 0.73 -2.33
N THR A 78 -8.86 -0.54 -2.35
CA THR A 78 -8.06 -1.63 -2.93
C THR A 78 -8.82 -2.29 -4.07
N LEU A 79 -8.24 -2.29 -5.26
CA LEU A 79 -8.64 -3.14 -6.37
C LEU A 79 -7.68 -4.33 -6.45
N VAL A 80 -8.23 -5.54 -6.55
CA VAL A 80 -7.47 -6.78 -6.69
C VAL A 80 -7.66 -7.29 -8.11
N ILE A 81 -6.56 -7.51 -8.83
CA ILE A 81 -6.55 -8.08 -10.18
C ILE A 81 -5.68 -9.33 -10.19
N ASN A 82 -6.23 -10.43 -10.69
CA ASN A 82 -5.50 -11.70 -10.77
C ASN A 82 -4.68 -11.79 -12.08
N ASP A 83 -5.17 -11.17 -13.16
CA ASP A 83 -4.51 -11.18 -14.46
C ASP A 83 -3.41 -10.12 -14.59
N LYS A 84 -2.15 -10.56 -14.73
CA LYS A 84 -0.97 -9.66 -14.83
C LYS A 84 -1.07 -8.71 -16.04
N GLU A 85 -1.48 -9.21 -17.20
CA GLU A 85 -1.60 -8.39 -18.41
C GLU A 85 -2.64 -7.28 -18.28
N LYS A 86 -3.78 -7.58 -17.64
CA LYS A 86 -4.81 -6.56 -17.36
C LYS A 86 -4.29 -5.53 -16.36
N ALA A 87 -3.52 -5.95 -15.36
CA ALA A 87 -2.89 -5.05 -14.41
C ALA A 87 -1.87 -4.13 -15.07
N ASP A 88 -1.05 -4.63 -16.00
CA ASP A 88 -0.07 -3.82 -16.71
C ASP A 88 -0.74 -2.79 -17.64
N LYS A 89 -1.82 -3.16 -18.33
CA LYS A 89 -2.66 -2.21 -19.08
C LYS A 89 -3.28 -1.17 -18.15
N LEU A 90 -3.81 -1.58 -17.00
CA LEU A 90 -4.41 -0.66 -16.05
C LEU A 90 -3.40 0.34 -15.48
N LYS A 91 -2.16 -0.11 -15.25
CA LYS A 91 -1.06 0.74 -14.81
C LYS A 91 -0.75 1.85 -15.83
N GLN A 92 -0.83 1.55 -17.13
CA GLN A 92 -0.63 2.54 -18.21
C GLN A 92 -1.80 3.53 -18.29
N SER A 93 -3.02 3.10 -17.98
CA SER A 93 -4.22 3.95 -17.97
C SER A 93 -4.34 4.88 -16.76
N LEU A 94 -3.40 4.83 -15.80
CA LEU A 94 -3.41 5.74 -14.65
C LEU A 94 -3.13 7.18 -15.11
N PRO A 95 -3.88 8.17 -14.60
CA PRO A 95 -3.70 9.55 -15.04
C PRO A 95 -2.33 10.11 -14.63
N PRO A 96 -1.62 10.84 -15.53
CA PRO A 96 -0.39 11.53 -15.20
C PRO A 96 -0.72 12.68 -14.24
N GLY A 97 -0.25 12.60 -13.00
CA GLY A 97 -0.57 13.57 -11.94
C GLY A 97 -0.77 12.92 -10.57
N ILE A 98 -0.88 11.59 -10.52
CA ILE A 98 -0.94 10.84 -9.26
C ILE A 98 0.36 10.07 -9.08
N TYR A 99 1.03 10.29 -7.95
CA TYR A 99 2.22 9.54 -7.59
C TYR A 99 1.86 8.07 -7.37
N TYR A 100 2.56 7.17 -8.08
CA TYR A 100 2.46 5.74 -7.83
C TYR A 100 3.78 5.16 -7.31
N LEU A 101 3.65 4.26 -6.34
CA LEU A 101 4.77 3.51 -5.77
C LEU A 101 4.53 2.03 -6.03
N ILE A 102 5.55 1.34 -6.54
CA ILE A 102 5.52 -0.09 -6.84
C ILE A 102 6.41 -0.80 -5.83
N TYR A 103 5.92 -1.91 -5.31
CA TYR A 103 6.60 -2.73 -4.32
C TYR A 103 6.25 -4.21 -4.48
#